data_AF-A0AAN8QJY4-F1
#
_entry.id   AF-A0AAN8QJY4-F1
#
_cell.length_a   1.000
_cell.length_b   1.000
_cell.length_c   1.000
_cell.angle_alpha   90.00
_cell.angle_beta   90.00
_cell.angle_gamma   90.00
#
_symmetry.space_group_name_H-M   'P 1'
#
loop_
_entity.id
_entity.type
_entity.pdbx_description
1 polymer ?
#
loop_
_entity_poly.entity_id
_entity_poly.type
_entity_poly.pdbx_seq_one_letter_code
_entity_poly.pdbx_strand_id
1 'polypeptide(L)'
;MNYDNVATTVFTPLEYGCVGLSEEETEGRHGKDSIEVYHAFYKPLEFTVAERDISQLVCERGGDQRILGLHFSGPNAGEVTQAFAMGFQCWATLTHLMETVGIHPTCAEELTKMNVSKRSGLDATVTGC
;
A
#
# COMPACT_ATOMS: atom_id res chain seq x y z
N MET A 1 25.04 5.42 -3.94
CA MET A 1 23.87 4.57 -3.72
C MET A 1 22.99 5.29 -2.72
N ASN A 2 21.69 5.45 -3.01
CA ASN A 2 20.76 6.07 -2.06
C ASN A 2 20.32 4.99 -1.05
N TYR A 3 20.44 5.27 0.25
CA TYR A 3 20.02 4.36 1.33
C TYR A 3 18.66 4.75 1.92
N ASP A 4 18.05 5.82 1.44
CA ASP A 4 16.69 6.18 1.78
C ASP A 4 15.69 5.27 1.04
N ASN A 5 14.64 4.84 1.76
CA ASN A 5 13.53 4.03 1.23
C ASN A 5 13.97 2.73 0.53
N VAL A 6 14.91 2.00 1.13
CA VAL A 6 15.26 0.65 0.67
C VAL A 6 14.07 -0.28 0.93
N ALA A 7 13.50 -0.85 -0.13
CA ALA A 7 12.40 -1.81 -0.02
C ALA A 7 12.85 -3.11 0.66
N THR A 8 11.97 -3.69 1.46
CA THR A 8 12.22 -4.94 2.19
C THR A 8 11.01 -5.86 2.08
N THR A 9 11.22 -7.17 2.15
CA THR A 9 10.14 -8.16 2.20
C THR A 9 10.47 -9.25 3.21
N VAL A 10 9.46 -9.61 4.01
CA VAL A 10 9.48 -10.72 4.95
C VAL A 10 8.67 -11.86 4.37
N PHE A 11 9.33 -12.99 4.12
CA PHE A 11 8.75 -14.18 3.49
C PHE A 11 8.07 -15.12 4.51
N THR A 12 7.06 -14.60 5.20
CA THR A 12 6.13 -15.39 6.01
C THR A 12 5.15 -16.19 5.13
N PRO A 13 4.38 -17.15 5.68
CA PRO A 13 3.37 -17.90 4.90
C PRO A 13 2.37 -17.03 4.13
N LEU A 14 2.15 -15.81 4.63
CA LEU A 14 1.60 -14.69 3.88
C LEU A 14 2.70 -13.62 3.86
N GLU A 15 3.25 -13.31 2.70
CA GLU A 15 4.40 -12.41 2.61
C GLU A 15 4.01 -10.98 2.98
N TYR A 16 4.99 -10.22 3.48
CA TYR A 16 4.83 -8.82 3.80
C TYR A 16 5.96 -8.01 3.17
N GLY A 17 5.61 -7.11 2.26
CA GLY A 17 6.53 -6.19 1.59
C GLY A 17 6.28 -4.75 2.03
N CYS A 18 7.36 -3.99 2.20
CA CYS A 18 7.25 -2.58 2.55
C CYS A 18 8.38 -1.74 1.95
N VAL A 19 8.09 -0.45 1.76
CA VAL A 19 9.05 0.58 1.38
C VAL A 19 8.66 1.91 2.02
N GLY A 20 9.65 2.66 2.49
CA GLY A 20 9.43 3.92 3.19
C GLY A 20 9.23 3.74 4.69
N LEU A 21 8.56 4.71 5.31
CA LEU A 21 8.33 4.81 6.75
C LEU A 21 7.12 3.97 7.18
N SER A 22 7.13 3.44 8.41
CA SER A 22 5.92 2.90 9.02
C SER A 22 4.91 4.00 9.34
N GLU A 23 3.66 3.63 9.60
CA GLU A 23 2.60 4.56 10.05
C GLU A 23 3.02 5.29 11.33
N GLU A 24 3.44 4.53 12.35
CA GLU A 24 3.98 5.03 13.63
C GLU A 24 5.11 6.03 13.43
N GLU A 25 6.08 5.71 12.57
CA GLU A 25 7.24 6.55 12.34
C GLU A 25 6.86 7.82 11.56
N THR A 26 5.91 7.69 10.62
CA THR A 26 5.33 8.81 9.87
C THR A 26 4.59 9.75 10.81
N GLU A 27 3.76 9.23 11.71
CA GLU A 27 3.09 9.98 12.77
C GLU A 27 4.10 10.69 13.69
N GLY A 28 5.14 9.98 14.14
CA GLY A 28 6.17 10.54 15.01
C GLY A 28 6.98 11.67 14.37
N ARG A 29 7.25 11.59 13.06
CA ARG A 29 8.04 12.59 12.31
C ARG A 29 7.22 13.78 11.82
N HIS A 30 5.95 13.59 11.49
CA HIS A 30 5.12 14.60 10.83
C HIS A 30 3.92 15.08 11.66
N GLY A 31 3.59 14.38 12.74
CA GLY A 31 2.39 14.62 13.54
C GLY A 31 1.15 14.00 12.90
N LYS A 32 0.30 13.39 13.72
CA LYS A 32 -0.91 12.67 13.31
C LYS A 32 -1.88 13.50 12.45
N ASP A 33 -1.99 14.79 12.71
CA ASP A 33 -2.89 15.68 11.97
C ASP A 33 -2.39 15.99 10.55
N SER A 34 -1.08 15.89 10.33
CA SER A 34 -0.44 16.20 9.04
C SER A 34 -0.37 15.00 8.08
N ILE A 35 -0.90 13.84 8.47
CA ILE A 35 -0.82 12.60 7.68
C ILE A 35 -2.21 12.03 7.39
N GLU A 36 -2.35 11.25 6.34
CA GLU A 36 -3.59 10.59 5.94
C GLU A 36 -3.27 9.15 5.55
N VAL A 37 -3.94 8.14 6.11
CA VAL A 37 -3.59 6.73 5.84
C VAL A 37 -4.69 6.10 5.02
N TYR A 38 -4.37 5.62 3.82
CA TYR A 38 -5.29 4.91 2.92
C TYR A 38 -5.11 3.40 3.06
N HIS A 39 -6.20 2.65 3.08
CA HIS A 39 -6.10 1.21 3.24
C HIS A 39 -7.28 0.48 2.61
N ALA A 40 -7.04 -0.79 2.28
CA ALA A 40 -8.03 -1.67 1.70
C ALA A 40 -7.71 -3.12 2.09
N PHE A 41 -8.74 -3.92 2.31
CA PHE A 41 -8.61 -5.37 2.31
C PHE A 41 -8.91 -5.89 0.92
N TYR A 42 -8.26 -6.98 0.52
CA TYR A 42 -8.49 -7.54 -0.79
C TYR A 42 -8.36 -9.05 -0.75
N LYS A 43 -8.96 -9.72 -1.74
CA LYS A 43 -8.89 -11.16 -1.89
C LYS A 43 -8.27 -11.46 -3.25
N PRO A 44 -7.04 -12.02 -3.31
CA PRO A 44 -6.49 -12.50 -4.56
C PRO A 44 -7.47 -13.43 -5.26
N LEU A 45 -7.58 -13.32 -6.59
CA LEU A 45 -8.49 -14.17 -7.36
C LEU A 45 -8.18 -15.65 -7.13
N GLU A 46 -6.90 -16.00 -7.02
CA GLU A 46 -6.41 -17.34 -6.71
C GLU A 46 -6.94 -17.87 -5.38
N PHE A 47 -7.28 -16.99 -4.44
CA PHE A 47 -7.76 -17.33 -3.10
C PHE A 47 -9.29 -17.42 -3.03
N THR A 48 -10.00 -17.03 -4.08
CA THR A 48 -11.47 -17.18 -4.14
C THR A 48 -11.87 -18.66 -4.18
N VAL A 49 -11.24 -19.45 -5.05
CA VAL A 49 -11.45 -20.90 -5.13
C VAL A 49 -10.86 -21.63 -3.92
N ALA A 50 -9.81 -21.08 -3.31
CA ALA A 50 -9.09 -21.69 -2.19
C ALA A 50 -9.56 -21.21 -0.79
N GLU A 51 -10.57 -20.33 -0.70
CA GLU A 51 -11.17 -19.80 0.54
C GLU A 51 -10.18 -19.17 1.55
N ARG A 52 -9.31 -18.25 1.11
CA ARG A 52 -8.33 -17.53 1.99
C ARG A 52 -8.49 -15.99 1.93
N ASP A 53 -8.18 -15.26 3.01
CA ASP A 53 -8.37 -13.79 3.12
C ASP A 53 -7.06 -13.03 3.47
N ILE A 54 -6.89 -11.77 2.99
CA ILE A 54 -5.65 -10.95 3.09
C ILE A 54 -5.95 -9.42 3.26
N SER A 55 -4.99 -8.61 3.74
CA SER A 55 -5.07 -7.15 3.99
C SER A 55 -3.92 -6.29 3.40
N GLN A 56 -4.13 -4.99 3.11
CA GLN A 56 -3.08 -4.00 2.70
C GLN A 56 -3.19 -2.66 3.46
N LEU A 57 -2.12 -1.84 3.45
CA LEU A 57 -2.04 -0.52 4.10
C LEU A 57 -1.11 0.47 3.35
N VAL A 58 -1.54 1.71 3.11
CA VAL A 58 -0.73 2.80 2.53
C VAL A 58 -0.82 4.07 3.38
N CYS A 59 0.30 4.74 3.65
CA CYS A 59 0.33 5.99 4.41
C CYS A 59 0.71 7.17 3.50
N GLU A 60 -0.14 8.21 3.48
CA GLU A 60 0.04 9.49 2.82
C GLU A 60 0.31 10.62 3.85
N ARG A 61 0.83 11.75 3.37
CA ARG A 61 0.93 13.00 4.12
C ARG A 61 0.04 14.07 3.49
N GLY A 62 -0.75 14.77 4.30
CA GLY A 62 -1.51 15.93 3.84
C GLY A 62 -0.60 17.02 3.23
N GLY A 63 -0.98 17.53 2.06
CA GLY A 63 -0.17 18.45 1.24
C GLY A 63 -0.08 17.96 -0.21
N ASP A 64 1.12 17.89 -0.78
CA ASP A 64 1.41 17.42 -2.16
C ASP A 64 1.11 15.91 -2.39
N GLN A 65 0.41 15.27 -1.46
CA GLN A 65 0.03 13.85 -1.45
C GLN A 65 1.19 12.88 -1.69
N ARG A 66 2.40 13.24 -1.29
CA ARG A 66 3.58 12.39 -1.42
C ARG A 66 3.40 11.12 -0.58
N ILE A 67 3.72 9.97 -1.18
CA ILE A 67 3.69 8.70 -0.47
C ILE A 67 4.94 8.60 0.41
N LEU A 68 4.73 8.39 1.70
CA LEU A 68 5.81 8.27 2.69
C LEU A 68 6.09 6.83 3.10
N GLY A 69 5.10 5.95 2.96
CA GLY A 69 5.19 4.54 3.29
C GLY A 69 4.17 3.72 2.50
N LEU A 70 4.59 2.56 2.00
CA LEU A 70 3.74 1.58 1.36
C LEU A 70 3.97 0.23 2.01
N HIS A 71 2.88 -0.44 2.39
CA HIS A 71 2.91 -1.71 3.08
C HIS A 71 1.89 -2.66 2.45
N PHE A 72 2.39 -3.80 1.99
CA PHE A 72 1.60 -4.78 1.26
C PHE A 72 1.74 -6.14 1.96
N SER A 73 0.63 -6.74 2.33
CA SER A 73 0.59 -8.14 2.78
C SER A 73 -0.17 -8.94 1.75
N GLY A 74 0.38 -10.06 1.30
CA GLY A 74 -0.15 -10.78 0.14
C GLY A 74 0.79 -11.78 -0.50
N PRO A 75 0.29 -12.60 -1.45
CA PRO A 75 1.16 -13.41 -2.28
C PRO A 75 2.05 -12.51 -3.15
N ASN A 76 3.30 -12.91 -3.33
CA ASN A 76 4.28 -12.20 -4.16
C ASN A 76 4.51 -10.74 -3.69
N ALA A 77 4.50 -10.49 -2.39
CA ALA A 77 4.66 -9.15 -1.83
C ALA A 77 6.00 -8.51 -2.21
N GLY A 78 7.04 -9.33 -2.38
CA GLY A 78 8.35 -8.87 -2.86
C GLY A 78 8.29 -8.30 -4.27
N GLU A 79 7.62 -9.01 -5.19
CA GLU A 79 7.46 -8.58 -6.59
C GLU A 79 6.66 -7.28 -6.68
N VAL A 80 5.56 -7.19 -5.92
CA VAL A 80 4.73 -5.98 -5.88
C VAL A 80 5.55 -4.81 -5.31
N THR A 81 6.17 -4.98 -4.15
CA THR A 81 6.89 -3.90 -3.46
C THR A 81 8.08 -3.40 -4.28
N GLN A 82 8.79 -4.29 -4.99
CA GLN A 82 9.92 -3.93 -5.85
C GLN A 82 9.52 -2.93 -6.95
N ALA A 83 8.32 -3.08 -7.54
CA ALA A 83 7.82 -2.16 -8.55
C ALA A 83 7.53 -0.76 -7.95
N PHE A 84 6.89 -0.71 -6.78
CA PHE A 84 6.56 0.56 -6.12
C PHE A 84 7.78 1.27 -5.52
N ALA A 85 8.83 0.53 -5.15
CA ALA A 85 10.07 1.12 -4.63
C ALA A 85 10.71 2.12 -5.60
N MET A 86 10.59 1.88 -6.91
CA MET A 86 11.04 2.85 -7.92
C MET A 86 10.25 4.16 -7.83
N GLY A 87 8.94 4.10 -7.58
CA GLY A 87 8.08 5.27 -7.38
C GLY A 87 8.55 6.16 -6.24
N PHE A 88 9.09 5.60 -5.16
CA PHE A 88 9.65 6.37 -4.03
C PHE A 88 10.88 7.20 -4.44
N GLN A 89 11.71 6.68 -5.35
CA GLN A 89 12.86 7.42 -5.91
C GLN A 89 12.40 8.55 -6.85
N CYS A 90 11.21 8.40 -7.45
CA CYS A 90 10.57 9.37 -8.33
C CYS A 90 9.57 10.30 -7.60
N TRP A 91 9.55 10.30 -6.26
CA TRP A 91 8.67 11.17 -5.46
C TRP A 91 7.18 10.96 -5.76
N ALA A 92 6.77 9.71 -6.02
CA ALA A 92 5.39 9.35 -6.31
C ALA A 92 4.40 9.89 -5.26
N THR A 93 3.22 10.25 -5.75
CA THR A 93 2.11 10.78 -4.98
C THR A 93 0.91 9.86 -5.09
N LEU A 94 -0.07 9.99 -4.19
CA LEU A 94 -1.32 9.22 -4.28
C LEU A 94 -2.03 9.44 -5.62
N THR A 95 -2.00 10.66 -6.16
CA THR A 95 -2.57 10.99 -7.48
C THR A 95 -1.94 10.16 -8.59
N HIS A 96 -0.62 10.03 -8.63
CA HIS A 96 0.06 9.17 -9.62
C HIS A 96 -0.44 7.72 -9.54
N LEU A 97 -0.70 7.23 -8.33
CA LEU A 97 -1.17 5.88 -8.07
C LEU A 97 -2.65 5.69 -8.50
N MET A 98 -3.51 6.68 -8.20
CA MET A 98 -4.93 6.68 -8.61
C MET A 98 -5.15 6.88 -10.12
N GLU A 99 -4.26 7.62 -10.78
CA GLU A 99 -4.30 7.82 -12.24
C GLU A 99 -3.69 6.64 -13.02
N THR A 100 -2.99 5.73 -12.34
CA THR A 100 -2.44 4.53 -12.96
C THR A 100 -3.53 3.49 -13.19
N VAL A 101 -3.63 3.00 -14.44
CA VAL A 101 -4.54 1.90 -14.78
C VAL A 101 -3.97 0.58 -14.24
N GLY A 102 -4.70 -0.05 -13.33
CA GLY A 102 -4.38 -1.37 -12.80
C GLY A 102 -4.44 -2.47 -13.86
N ILE A 103 -3.57 -3.46 -13.73
CA ILE A 103 -3.58 -4.68 -14.57
C ILE A 103 -4.51 -5.70 -13.90
N HIS A 104 -5.54 -6.16 -14.60
CA HIS A 104 -6.54 -7.08 -14.05
C HIS A 104 -6.44 -8.50 -14.62
N PRO A 105 -6.59 -9.58 -13.81
CA PRO A 105 -6.68 -9.61 -12.35
C PRO A 105 -5.29 -9.74 -11.70
N THR A 106 -4.86 -8.78 -10.88
CA THR A 106 -3.59 -8.86 -10.14
C THR A 106 -3.72 -8.36 -8.71
N CYS A 107 -2.91 -8.87 -7.77
CA CYS A 107 -2.91 -8.35 -6.40
C CYS A 107 -2.41 -6.90 -6.31
N ALA A 108 -1.54 -6.49 -7.24
CA ALA A 108 -0.94 -5.15 -7.28
C ALA A 108 -1.92 -4.06 -7.73
N GLU A 109 -2.95 -4.41 -8.52
CA GLU A 109 -3.95 -3.45 -9.00
C GLU A 109 -4.74 -2.82 -7.85
N GLU A 110 -4.84 -3.49 -6.71
CA GLU A 110 -5.57 -2.99 -5.54
C GLU A 110 -4.94 -1.72 -4.96
N LEU A 111 -3.62 -1.56 -5.12
CA LEU A 111 -2.93 -0.33 -4.74
C LEU A 111 -3.42 0.87 -5.57
N THR A 112 -3.79 0.68 -6.85
CA THR A 112 -4.28 1.76 -7.72
C THR A 112 -5.74 2.13 -7.46
N LYS A 113 -6.44 1.40 -6.59
CA LYS A 113 -7.87 1.59 -6.29
C LYS A 113 -8.14 2.19 -4.89
N MET A 114 -7.10 2.49 -4.12
CA MET A 114 -7.26 2.94 -2.74
C MET A 114 -8.01 4.26 -2.63
N ASN A 115 -9.11 4.29 -1.89
CA ASN A 115 -9.92 5.49 -1.66
C ASN A 115 -10.44 5.65 -0.22
N VAL A 116 -10.35 4.61 0.61
CA VAL A 116 -10.76 4.65 2.02
C VAL A 116 -9.60 5.10 2.88
N SER A 117 -9.79 6.20 3.61
CA SER A 117 -8.81 6.67 4.60
C SER A 117 -9.18 6.22 6.01
N LYS A 118 -8.21 5.87 6.84
CA LYS A 118 -8.42 5.50 8.25
C LYS A 118 -9.12 6.62 9.03
N ARG A 119 -8.80 7.88 8.74
CA ARG A 119 -9.41 9.04 9.42
C ARG A 119 -10.90 9.17 9.10
N SER A 120 -11.33 8.74 7.91
CA SER A 120 -12.75 8.75 7.53
C SER A 120 -13.61 7.82 8.39
N GLY A 121 -13.00 6.80 9.02
CA GLY A 121 -13.71 5.78 9.79
C GLY A 121 -14.60 4.84 8.97
N LEU A 122 -14.53 4.92 7.64
CA LEU A 122 -15.23 4.00 6.74
C LEU A 122 -14.62 2.60 6.80
N ASP A 123 -15.43 1.58 6.54
CA ASP A 123 -14.95 0.20 6.43
C ASP A 123 -14.12 0.04 5.15
N ALA A 124 -12.88 -0.41 5.30
CA ALA A 124 -11.94 -0.66 4.21
C ALA A 124 -12.06 -2.08 3.63
N THR A 125 -12.99 -2.89 4.16
CA THR A 125 -13.27 -4.22 3.65
C THR A 125 -13.88 -4.09 2.26
N VAL A 126 -13.20 -4.60 1.23
CA VAL A 126 -13.78 -4.65 -0.12
C VAL A 126 -14.96 -5.62 -0.09
N THR A 127 -16.17 -5.07 -0.11
CA THR A 127 -17.37 -5.82 -0.48
C THR A 127 -17.26 -6.14 -1.96
N GLY A 128 -17.06 -7.42 -2.27
CA GLY A 128 -17.10 -7.90 -3.65
C GLY A 128 -18.45 -7.62 -4.32
N CYS A 129 -18.53 -7.89 -5.63
CA CYS A 129 -19.81 -8.06 -6.32
C CYS A 129 -20.55 -9.30 -5.80
#